data_AF-A0A6N9Q405-F1
#
_entry.id   AF-A0A6N9Q405-F1
#
_cell.length_a   1.000
_cell.length_b   1.000
_cell.length_c   1.000
_cell.angle_alpha   90.00
_cell.angle_beta   90.00
_cell.angle_gamma   90.00
#
_symmetry.space_group_name_H-M   'P 1'
#
loop_
_entity.id
_entity.type
_entity.pdbx_description
1 polymer ?
#
loop_
_entity_poly.entity_id
_entity_poly.type
_entity_poly.pdbx_seq_one_letter_code
_entity_poly.pdbx_strand_id
1 'polypeptide(L)'
;MQLTIDHLVTVQEEINKIVTGKKTTVRRHGKYAEVGEILTLDGQNYRIKNVFQQANKDMTDEDATNDGYENLEEYRISIQKHHNITTLKFNPEKYFWVHVLEKMNV
;
A
#
# COMPACT_ATOMS: atom_id res chain seq x y z
N MET A 1 -14.63 0.73 16.74
CA MET A 1 -13.67 -0.27 16.22
C MET A 1 -12.32 0.44 16.14
N GLN A 2 -11.33 -0.05 16.86
CA GLN A 2 -10.01 0.58 16.93
C GLN A 2 -9.21 0.20 15.67
N LEU A 3 -8.65 1.19 14.97
CA LEU A 3 -7.72 0.96 13.87
C LEU A 3 -6.37 0.55 14.47
N THR A 4 -5.68 -0.39 13.82
CA THR A 4 -4.36 -0.88 14.27
C THR A 4 -3.34 -0.63 13.17
N ILE A 5 -2.67 0.53 13.24
CA ILE A 5 -1.68 0.94 12.24
C ILE A 5 -0.52 -0.05 12.11
N ASP A 6 -0.19 -0.77 13.19
CA ASP A 6 0.86 -1.81 13.20
C ASP A 6 0.54 -2.99 12.26
N HIS A 7 -0.73 -3.19 11.90
CA HIS A 7 -1.15 -4.21 10.94
C HIS A 7 -1.16 -3.70 9.48
N LEU A 8 -0.85 -2.41 9.25
CA LEU A 8 -0.82 -1.83 7.90
C LEU A 8 0.29 -2.46 7.05
N VAL A 9 1.50 -2.61 7.59
CA VAL A 9 2.65 -3.20 6.90
C VAL A 9 3.33 -4.22 7.80
N THR A 10 3.15 -5.50 7.50
CA THR A 10 3.68 -6.62 8.30
C THR A 10 4.69 -7.48 7.55
N VAL A 11 4.82 -7.29 6.24
CA VAL A 11 5.73 -8.06 5.38
C VAL A 11 7.04 -7.31 5.22
N GLN A 12 8.16 -7.92 5.63
CA GLN A 12 9.48 -7.27 5.63
C GLN A 12 9.92 -6.75 4.26
N GLU A 13 9.56 -7.42 3.16
CA GLU A 13 9.86 -6.93 1.82
C GLU A 13 9.19 -5.57 1.53
N GLU A 14 7.93 -5.39 1.96
CA GLU A 14 7.23 -4.12 1.81
C GLU A 14 7.83 -3.03 2.71
N ILE A 15 8.21 -3.40 3.94
CA ILE A 15 8.92 -2.50 4.87
C ILE A 15 10.18 -1.99 4.19
N ASN A 16 11.01 -2.88 3.64
CA ASN A 16 12.25 -2.55 2.94
C ASN A 16 12.02 -1.57 1.77
N LYS A 17 10.95 -1.78 0.97
CA LYS A 17 10.61 -0.86 -0.13
C LYS A 17 10.26 0.54 0.39
N ILE A 18 9.52 0.63 1.50
CA ILE A 18 9.16 1.92 2.10
C ILE A 18 10.39 2.62 2.66
N VAL A 19 11.20 1.92 3.46
CA VAL A 19 12.38 2.52 4.10
C VAL A 19 13.47 2.96 3.13
N THR A 20 13.55 2.32 1.96
CA THR A 20 14.44 2.72 0.85
C THR A 20 13.84 3.79 -0.07
N GLY A 21 12.61 4.24 0.19
CA GLY A 21 11.93 5.26 -0.61
C GLY A 21 11.39 4.76 -1.95
N LYS A 22 11.41 3.45 -2.21
CA LYS A 22 10.84 2.83 -3.41
C LYS A 22 9.31 2.75 -3.37
N LYS A 23 8.71 2.90 -2.18
CA LYS A 23 7.27 2.78 -1.96
C LYS A 23 6.81 3.88 -0.99
N THR A 24 5.75 4.58 -1.36
CA THR A 24 5.18 5.71 -0.60
C THR A 24 3.69 5.51 -0.29
N THR A 25 3.06 4.47 -0.83
CA THR A 25 1.66 4.14 -0.56
C THR A 25 1.52 2.69 -0.12
N VAL A 26 0.42 2.35 0.55
CA VAL A 26 0.10 0.97 0.93
C VAL A 26 -1.38 0.70 0.68
N ARG A 27 -1.66 -0.32 -0.14
CA ARG A 27 -3.02 -0.75 -0.48
C ARG A 27 -3.45 -1.97 0.34
N ARG A 28 -4.64 -1.92 0.94
CA ARG A 28 -5.22 -2.99 1.78
C ARG A 28 -6.73 -3.13 1.63
N HIS A 29 -7.28 -4.28 2.01
CA HIS A 29 -8.74 -4.49 2.07
C HIS A 29 -9.41 -3.72 3.20
N GLY A 30 -8.75 -3.62 4.36
CA GLY A 30 -9.22 -2.83 5.50
C GLY A 30 -8.57 -1.46 5.56
N LYS A 31 -9.24 -0.52 6.24
CA LYS A 31 -8.62 0.71 6.72
C LYS A 31 -7.84 0.37 7.99
N TYR A 32 -6.58 0.76 8.06
CA TYR A 32 -5.71 0.46 9.19
C TYR A 32 -5.22 1.70 9.93
N ALA A 33 -5.37 2.89 9.33
CA ALA A 33 -4.99 4.15 9.96
C ALA A 33 -5.85 5.32 9.45
N GLU A 34 -5.86 6.40 10.22
CA GLU A 34 -6.35 7.73 9.89
C GLU A 34 -5.21 8.65 9.45
N VAL A 35 -5.57 9.75 8.79
CA VAL A 35 -4.63 10.82 8.46
C VAL A 35 -4.06 11.43 9.74
N GLY A 36 -2.73 11.59 9.77
CA GLY A 36 -1.99 12.15 10.89
C GLY A 36 -1.41 11.12 11.86
N GLU A 37 -1.83 9.86 11.80
CA GLU A 37 -1.20 8.80 12.59
C GLU A 37 0.25 8.55 12.17
N ILE A 38 1.05 8.02 13.10
CA ILE A 38 2.48 7.75 12.90
C ILE A 38 2.68 6.24 12.82
N LEU A 39 3.19 5.78 11.68
CA LEU A 39 3.66 4.41 11.47
C LEU A 39 5.18 4.39 11.67
N THR A 40 5.67 3.51 12.55
CA THR A 40 7.11 3.28 12.72
C THR A 40 7.53 2.00 12.02
N LEU A 41 8.47 2.10 11.08
CA LEU A 41 9.01 0.98 10.31
C LEU A 41 10.53 0.99 10.41
N ASP A 42 11.12 -0.09 10.94
CA ASP A 42 12.57 -0.23 11.17
C ASP A 42 13.21 1.02 11.81
N GLY A 43 12.55 1.58 12.83
CA GLY A 43 13.00 2.76 13.57
C GLY A 43 12.81 4.10 12.82
N GLN A 44 12.25 4.09 11.61
CA GLN A 44 11.91 5.30 10.85
C GLN A 44 10.43 5.61 10.99
N ASN A 45 10.09 6.89 11.17
CA ASN A 45 8.71 7.33 11.35
C ASN A 45 8.10 7.86 10.05
N TYR A 46 6.86 7.47 9.80
CA TYR A 46 6.07 7.86 8.64
C TYR A 46 4.74 8.40 9.12
N ARG A 47 4.36 9.59 8.65
CA ARG A 47 3.03 10.13 8.87
C ARG A 47 2.08 9.61 7.80
N ILE A 48 0.88 9.20 8.20
CA ILE A 48 -0.21 8.96 7.25
C ILE A 48 -0.67 10.31 6.70
N LYS A 49 -0.32 10.59 5.45
CA LYS A 49 -0.61 11.85 4.77
C LYS A 49 -2.03 11.89 4.20
N ASN A 50 -2.50 10.76 3.67
CA ASN A 50 -3.83 10.66 3.08
C ASN A 50 -4.35 9.22 3.19
N VAL A 51 -5.68 9.08 3.29
CA VAL A 51 -6.36 7.78 3.33
C VAL A 51 -7.62 7.85 2.49
N PHE A 52 -7.72 7.02 1.47
CA PHE A 52 -8.86 7.01 0.54
C PHE A 52 -9.13 5.61 -0.02
N GLN A 53 -10.26 5.44 -0.70
CA GLN A 53 -10.57 4.21 -1.41
C GLN A 53 -10.34 4.38 -2.92
N GLN A 54 -9.73 3.37 -3.54
CA GLN A 54 -9.50 3.34 -5.00
C GLN A 54 -9.89 1.96 -5.54
N ALA A 55 -10.66 1.94 -6.63
CA ALA A 55 -10.97 0.69 -7.33
C ALA A 55 -9.79 0.26 -8.20
N ASN A 56 -9.68 -1.03 -8.47
CA ASN A 56 -8.65 -1.57 -9.35
C ASN A 56 -8.68 -0.98 -10.77
N LYS A 57 -9.85 -0.63 -11.30
CA LYS A 57 -9.99 0.01 -12.62
C LYS A 57 -9.47 1.44 -12.66
N ASP A 58 -9.43 2.12 -11.52
CA ASP A 58 -9.04 3.52 -11.40
C ASP A 58 -7.53 3.66 -11.10
N MET A 59 -6.80 2.55 -11.06
CA MET A 59 -5.37 2.54 -10.80
C MET A 59 -4.58 2.96 -12.04
N THR A 60 -3.63 3.86 -11.85
CA THR A 60 -2.73 4.38 -12.88
C THR A 60 -1.32 3.77 -12.76
N ASP A 61 -0.47 4.01 -13.75
CA ASP A 61 0.96 3.67 -13.65
C ASP A 61 1.65 4.43 -12.51
N GLU A 62 1.28 5.69 -12.28
CA GLU A 62 1.78 6.49 -11.16
C GLU A 62 1.42 5.87 -9.81
N ASP A 63 0.19 5.38 -9.65
CA ASP A 63 -0.21 4.65 -8.44
C ASP A 63 0.61 3.37 -8.27
N ALA A 64 0.91 2.65 -9.35
CA ALA A 64 1.74 1.46 -9.31
C ALA A 64 3.18 1.81 -8.87
N THR A 65 3.75 2.89 -9.41
CA THR A 65 5.05 3.41 -8.99
C THR A 65 5.08 3.81 -7.53
N ASN A 66 4.04 4.51 -7.06
CA ASN A 66 3.91 4.87 -5.65
C ASN A 66 3.78 3.63 -4.72
N ASP A 67 3.25 2.52 -5.22
CA ASP A 67 3.13 1.26 -4.48
C ASP A 67 4.38 0.37 -4.63
N GLY A 68 5.40 0.84 -5.38
CA GLY A 68 6.73 0.24 -5.53
C GLY A 68 6.90 -0.69 -6.73
N TYR A 69 6.13 -0.49 -7.80
CA TYR A 69 6.19 -1.24 -9.06
C TYR A 69 6.62 -0.34 -10.23
N GLU A 70 7.18 -0.89 -11.28
CA GLU A 70 7.58 -0.11 -12.46
C GLU A 70 6.37 0.49 -13.20
N ASN A 71 5.27 -0.26 -13.25
CA ASN A 71 4.05 0.12 -13.96
C ASN A 71 2.86 -0.74 -13.52
N LEU A 72 1.67 -0.41 -14.05
CA LEU A 72 0.42 -1.08 -13.74
C LEU A 72 0.39 -2.55 -14.19
N GLU A 73 1.12 -2.91 -15.26
CA GLU A 73 1.21 -4.29 -15.71
C GLU A 73 1.95 -5.17 -14.70
N GLU A 74 3.11 -4.70 -14.23
CA GLU A 74 3.91 -5.40 -13.23
C GLU A 74 3.13 -5.56 -11.91
N TYR A 75 2.42 -4.51 -11.49
CA TYR A 75 1.51 -4.57 -10.35
C TYR A 75 0.48 -5.72 -10.51
N ARG A 76 -0.22 -5.76 -11.66
CA ARG A 76 -1.22 -6.80 -11.93
C ARG A 76 -0.64 -8.21 -11.92
N ILE A 77 0.57 -8.39 -12.44
CA ILE A 77 1.28 -9.67 -12.43
C ILE A 77 1.64 -10.06 -10.99
N SER A 78 2.14 -9.11 -10.19
CA SER A 78 2.54 -9.35 -8.81
C SER A 78 1.36 -9.80 -7.94
N ILE A 79 0.20 -9.15 -8.06
CA ILE A 79 -1.01 -9.52 -7.32
C ILE A 79 -1.49 -10.93 -7.70
N GLN A 80 -1.40 -11.30 -8.97
CA GLN A 80 -1.75 -12.65 -9.42
C GLN A 80 -0.81 -13.72 -8.85
N LYS A 81 0.50 -13.43 -8.77
CA LYS A 81 1.51 -14.37 -8.23
C LYS A 81 1.42 -14.55 -6.72
N HIS A 82 1.31 -13.47 -5.96
CA HIS A 82 1.36 -13.51 -4.49
C HIS A 82 0.22 -14.30 -3.85
N HIS A 83 -0.91 -14.43 -4.54
CA HIS A 83 -2.06 -15.08 -3.96
C HIS A 83 -2.16 -16.59 -4.23
N ASN A 84 -1.29 -17.24 -5.03
CA ASN A 84 -1.43 -18.67 -5.41
C ASN A 84 -2.87 -19.08 -5.79
N ILE A 85 -3.69 -18.11 -6.19
CA ILE A 85 -5.11 -18.25 -6.44
C ILE A 85 -5.25 -17.95 -7.92
N THR A 86 -5.14 -19.01 -8.71
CA THR A 86 -5.39 -19.03 -10.17
C THR A 86 -6.84 -18.68 -10.53
N THR A 87 -7.71 -18.49 -9.53
CA THR A 87 -9.14 -18.15 -9.69
C THR A 87 -9.48 -16.70 -9.36
N LEU A 88 -8.53 -15.88 -8.90
CA LEU A 88 -8.74 -14.45 -8.64
C LEU A 88 -8.73 -13.75 -10.00
N LYS A 89 -9.87 -13.78 -10.68
CA LYS A 89 -10.12 -12.86 -11.79
C LYS A 89 -9.91 -11.45 -11.26
N PHE A 90 -9.02 -10.71 -11.91
CA PHE A 90 -8.87 -9.27 -11.68
C PHE A 90 -10.26 -8.65 -11.71
N ASN A 91 -10.71 -8.15 -10.56
CA ASN A 91 -12.02 -7.51 -10.43
C ASN A 91 -11.81 -6.00 -10.52
N PRO A 92 -12.19 -5.36 -11.65
CA PRO A 92 -11.99 -3.92 -11.85
C PRO A 92 -12.77 -3.07 -10.83
N GLU A 93 -13.92 -3.55 -10.36
CA GLU A 93 -14.81 -2.84 -9.42
C GLU A 93 -14.39 -3.02 -7.94
N LYS A 94 -13.34 -3.79 -7.66
CA LYS A 94 -12.92 -4.04 -6.28
C LYS A 94 -12.18 -2.83 -5.72
N TYR A 95 -12.67 -2.31 -4.60
CA TYR A 95 -12.08 -1.19 -3.87
C TYR A 95 -11.08 -1.65 -2.80
N PHE A 96 -10.06 -0.83 -2.62
CA PHE A 96 -9.02 -0.98 -1.60
C PHE A 96 -8.79 0.35 -0.90
N TRP A 97 -8.44 0.29 0.39
CA TRP A 97 -7.94 1.43 1.14
C TRP A 97 -6.48 1.69 0.79
N VAL A 98 -6.19 2.90 0.37
CA VAL A 98 -4.86 3.42 0.06
C VAL A 98 -4.43 4.32 1.20
N HIS A 99 -3.27 4.03 1.79
CA HIS A 99 -2.65 4.84 2.84
C HIS A 99 -1.39 5.46 2.26
N VAL A 100 -1.36 6.79 2.14
CA VAL A 100 -0.19 7.54 1.64
C VAL A 100 0.72 7.84 2.82
N LEU A 101 1.98 7.43 2.71
CA LEU A 101 3.01 7.58 3.72
C LEU A 101 3.92 8.76 3.37
N GLU A 102 4.21 9.58 4.37
CA GLU A 102 5.19 10.65 4.26
C GLU A 102 6.29 10.42 5.29
N LYS A 103 7.53 10.24 4.83
CA LYS A 103 8.68 10.05 5.71
C LYS A 103 8.88 11.31 6.55
N MET A 104 8.97 11.14 7.86
CA MET A 104 9.29 12.23 8.77
C MET A 104 10.81 12.40 8.83
N ASN A 105 11.29 13.56 8.40
CA ASN A 105 12.67 13.96 8.64
C ASN A 105 12.76 14.42 10.09
N VAL A 106 13.45 13.65 10.92
CA VAL A 106 13.83 14.04 12.29
C VAL A 106 15.14 14.79 12.23
#